data_AF-A0A7C3XZ30-F1
#
_entry.id   AF-A0A7C3XZ30-F1
#
_cell.length_a   1.000
_cell.length_b   1.000
_cell.length_c   1.000
_cell.angle_alpha   90.00
_cell.angle_beta   90.00
_cell.angle_gamma   90.00
#
_symmetry.space_group_name_H-M   'P 1'
#
loop_
_entity.id
_entity.type
_entity.pdbx_description
1 polymer ?
#
loop_
_entity_poly.entity_id
_entity_poly.type
_entity_poly.pdbx_seq_one_letter_code
_entity_poly.pdbx_strand_id
1 'polypeptide(L)'
;MLMRESTPEERRRFYAEEWSEGEIPEFLVKTLHMREFGFDMDGKGPSNRYNQFMTTSELGNFLRRWAPYSAYASVAMYRRPSAREGWMRSELALDIDAKDLPIKTCGCPQGKVCERCIEDARLIAVEFAETLRGDLDLRDVHFVYSGRGFHIRISDEKAMELQQTERGQIVEYVTGGVVPSDLTMALGYSRVFR
;
A
#
# COMPACT_ATOMS: atom_id res chain seq x y z
N MET A 1 2.81 23.00 1.87
CA MET A 1 1.92 23.03 0.69
C MET A 1 0.48 22.71 1.11
N LEU A 2 -0.55 23.42 0.64
CA LEU A 2 -1.94 23.14 1.02
C LEU A 2 -2.51 22.05 0.09
N MET A 3 -2.84 20.88 0.62
CA MET A 3 -3.50 19.82 -0.13
C MET A 3 -4.97 20.18 -0.35
N ARG A 4 -5.44 20.02 -1.59
CA ARG A 4 -6.85 20.23 -1.96
C ARG A 4 -7.30 19.16 -2.94
N GLU A 5 -8.60 19.06 -3.11
CA GLU A 5 -9.21 18.22 -4.12
C GLU A 5 -8.91 18.75 -5.54
N SER A 6 -8.70 17.84 -6.47
CA SER A 6 -8.46 18.14 -7.88
C SER A 6 -9.78 18.24 -8.65
N THR A 7 -9.87 19.20 -9.57
CA THR A 7 -11.08 19.32 -10.42
C THR A 7 -11.07 18.26 -11.54
N PRO A 8 -12.24 17.94 -12.14
CA PRO A 8 -12.29 17.05 -13.31
C PRO A 8 -11.43 17.52 -14.50
N GLU A 9 -11.28 18.83 -14.70
CA GLU A 9 -10.43 19.42 -15.73
C GLU A 9 -8.96 19.18 -15.43
N GLU A 10 -8.55 19.37 -14.17
CA GLU A 10 -7.18 19.12 -13.72
C GLU A 10 -6.80 17.65 -13.87
N ARG A 11 -7.71 16.72 -13.55
CA ARG A 11 -7.48 15.29 -13.76
C ARG A 11 -7.33 14.94 -15.24
N ARG A 12 -8.19 15.52 -16.09
CA ARG A 12 -8.09 15.32 -17.55
C ARG A 12 -6.75 15.81 -18.10
N ARG A 13 -6.31 17.00 -17.67
CA ARG A 13 -5.00 17.53 -18.04
C ARG A 13 -3.87 16.64 -17.52
N PHE A 14 -3.92 16.24 -16.25
CA PHE A 14 -2.92 15.36 -15.64
C PHE A 14 -2.72 14.07 -16.44
N TYR A 15 -3.79 13.34 -16.74
CA TYR A 15 -3.65 12.09 -17.50
C TYR A 15 -3.25 12.29 -18.97
N ALA A 16 -3.56 13.45 -19.56
CA ALA A 16 -3.26 13.73 -20.97
C ALA A 16 -1.84 14.29 -21.19
N GLU A 17 -1.34 15.11 -20.27
CA GLU A 17 -0.14 15.93 -20.47
C GLU A 17 1.00 15.61 -19.50
N GLU A 18 0.68 15.17 -18.28
CA GLU A 18 1.67 15.01 -17.20
C GLU A 18 2.01 13.53 -16.97
N TRP A 19 1.00 12.69 -16.82
CA TRP A 19 1.17 11.26 -16.56
C TRP A 19 1.56 10.47 -17.81
N SER A 20 2.46 9.51 -17.64
CA SER A 20 2.81 8.56 -18.70
C SER A 20 2.81 7.10 -18.22
N GLU A 21 2.61 6.18 -19.17
CA GLU A 21 2.63 4.74 -18.89
C GLU A 21 3.99 4.23 -18.41
N GLY A 22 5.08 4.97 -18.67
CA GLY A 22 6.43 4.68 -18.19
C GLY A 22 6.62 4.93 -16.68
N GLU A 23 5.70 5.66 -16.04
CA GLU A 23 5.72 5.89 -14.59
C GLU A 23 5.11 4.72 -13.79
N ILE A 24 4.53 3.73 -14.47
CA ILE A 24 4.01 2.53 -13.81
C ILE A 24 5.21 1.71 -13.30
N PRO A 25 5.27 1.38 -11.99
CA PRO A 25 6.39 0.61 -11.44
C PRO A 25 6.58 -0.75 -12.12
N GLU A 26 7.83 -1.14 -12.35
CA GLU A 26 8.20 -2.38 -13.06
C GLU A 26 7.56 -3.63 -12.45
N PHE A 27 7.50 -3.73 -11.11
CA PHE A 27 6.90 -4.86 -10.40
C PHE A 27 5.40 -5.02 -10.73
N LEU A 28 4.70 -3.91 -10.99
CA LEU A 28 3.31 -3.91 -11.42
C LEU A 28 3.21 -4.30 -12.89
N VAL A 29 4.06 -3.72 -13.76
CA VAL A 29 4.08 -4.04 -15.20
C VAL A 29 4.27 -5.53 -15.45
N LYS A 30 5.21 -6.18 -14.75
CA LYS A 30 5.49 -7.64 -14.85
C LYS A 30 4.27 -8.53 -14.60
N THR A 31 3.32 -8.04 -13.81
CA THR A 31 2.16 -8.82 -13.33
C THR A 31 0.82 -8.21 -13.72
N LEU A 32 0.83 -7.16 -14.55
CA LEU A 32 -0.32 -6.33 -14.90
C LEU A 32 -1.51 -7.16 -15.40
N HIS A 33 -1.26 -8.09 -16.32
CA HIS A 33 -2.29 -8.94 -16.92
C HIS A 33 -2.95 -9.94 -15.95
N MET A 34 -2.37 -10.15 -14.77
CA MET A 34 -2.92 -11.03 -13.73
C MET A 34 -3.65 -10.26 -12.62
N ARG A 35 -3.74 -8.93 -12.71
CA ARG A 35 -4.34 -8.09 -11.67
C ARG A 35 -5.72 -7.60 -12.04
N GLU A 36 -6.54 -7.42 -11.02
CA GLU A 36 -7.81 -6.73 -11.13
C GLU A 36 -7.59 -5.24 -10.94
N PHE A 37 -8.24 -4.43 -11.77
CA PHE A 37 -8.21 -2.98 -11.68
C PHE A 37 -9.57 -2.44 -11.26
N GLY A 38 -9.52 -1.50 -10.32
CA GLY A 38 -10.66 -0.75 -9.84
C GLY A 38 -10.47 0.74 -10.10
N PHE A 39 -11.56 1.44 -10.43
CA PHE A 39 -11.55 2.87 -10.68
C PHE A 39 -12.68 3.55 -9.92
N ASP A 40 -12.35 4.67 -9.30
CA ASP A 40 -13.33 5.63 -8.81
C ASP A 40 -13.49 6.73 -9.87
N MET A 41 -14.71 6.91 -10.37
CA MET A 41 -14.98 7.86 -11.44
C MET A 41 -15.41 9.24 -10.91
N ASP A 42 -16.04 9.29 -9.74
CA ASP A 42 -16.75 10.46 -9.23
C ASP A 42 -16.40 10.83 -7.78
N GLY A 43 -15.43 10.15 -7.17
CA GLY A 43 -14.97 10.40 -5.80
C GLY A 43 -15.82 9.69 -4.73
N LYS A 44 -16.72 8.78 -5.11
CA LYS A 44 -17.58 8.02 -4.18
C LYS A 44 -17.03 6.64 -3.85
N GLY A 45 -15.83 6.33 -4.31
CA GLY A 45 -15.15 5.06 -4.12
C GLY A 45 -15.06 4.22 -5.40
N PRO A 46 -14.20 3.18 -5.40
CA PRO A 46 -13.91 2.37 -6.57
C PRO A 46 -15.05 1.39 -6.88
N SER A 47 -16.13 1.89 -7.47
CA SER A 47 -17.29 1.09 -7.86
C SER A 47 -17.09 0.38 -9.21
N ASN A 48 -16.28 0.96 -10.10
CA ASN A 48 -15.93 0.34 -11.37
C ASN A 48 -14.84 -0.70 -11.12
N ARG A 49 -15.23 -1.98 -10.98
CA ARG A 49 -14.36 -3.10 -10.59
C ARG A 49 -14.34 -4.18 -11.67
N TYR A 50 -13.48 -5.18 -11.46
CA TYR A 50 -13.34 -6.35 -12.33
C TYR A 50 -12.78 -6.02 -13.72
N ASN A 51 -12.00 -4.95 -13.82
CA ASN A 51 -11.29 -4.62 -15.05
C ASN A 51 -9.98 -5.41 -15.12
N GLN A 52 -9.59 -5.76 -16.34
CA GLN A 52 -8.32 -6.40 -16.67
C GLN A 52 -7.74 -5.71 -17.89
N PHE A 53 -6.43 -5.48 -17.88
CA PHE A 53 -5.69 -4.96 -19.01
C PHE A 53 -4.56 -5.93 -19.32
N MET A 54 -4.24 -6.13 -20.60
CA MET A 54 -3.15 -7.01 -21.01
C MET A 54 -1.84 -6.26 -21.16
N THR A 55 -1.92 -4.95 -21.44
CA THR A 55 -0.76 -4.10 -21.65
C THR A 55 -0.87 -2.78 -20.90
N THR A 56 0.27 -2.15 -20.63
CA THR A 56 0.33 -0.79 -20.07
C THR A 56 -0.34 0.23 -20.99
N SER A 57 -0.26 0.03 -22.31
CA SER A 57 -0.89 0.91 -23.29
C SER A 57 -2.42 0.87 -23.22
N GLU A 58 -3.02 -0.31 -23.05
CA GLU A 58 -4.47 -0.44 -22.85
C GLU A 58 -4.94 0.29 -21.59
N LEU A 59 -4.23 0.10 -20.47
CA LEU A 59 -4.49 0.82 -19.23
C LEU A 59 -4.31 2.33 -19.41
N GLY A 60 -3.24 2.76 -20.07
CA GLY A 60 -2.96 4.17 -20.32
C GLY A 60 -4.02 4.84 -21.18
N ASN A 61 -4.52 4.15 -22.22
CA ASN A 61 -5.62 4.64 -23.04
C ASN A 61 -6.93 4.76 -22.25
N PHE A 62 -7.20 3.82 -21.35
CA PHE A 62 -8.33 3.91 -20.44
C PHE A 62 -8.22 5.13 -19.52
N LEU A 63 -7.07 5.32 -18.86
CA LEU A 63 -6.84 6.43 -17.94
C LEU A 63 -6.95 7.79 -18.64
N ARG A 64 -6.35 7.95 -19.82
CA ARG A 64 -6.45 9.16 -20.65
C ARG A 64 -7.89 9.48 -21.06
N ARG A 65 -8.66 8.46 -21.44
CA ARG A 65 -10.03 8.63 -21.91
C ARG A 65 -10.99 9.03 -20.78
N TRP A 66 -10.83 8.42 -19.60
CA TRP A 66 -11.82 8.49 -18.54
C TRP A 66 -11.44 9.43 -17.40
N ALA A 67 -10.14 9.72 -17.24
CA ALA A 67 -9.59 10.58 -16.19
C ALA A 67 -10.22 10.32 -14.79
N PRO A 68 -10.13 9.07 -14.28
CA PRO A 68 -10.80 8.68 -13.05
C PRO A 68 -10.31 9.52 -11.86
N TYR A 69 -11.17 9.67 -10.85
CA TYR A 69 -10.84 10.30 -9.58
C TYR A 69 -9.67 9.60 -8.89
N SER A 70 -9.71 8.27 -8.84
CA SER A 70 -8.61 7.44 -8.36
C SER A 70 -8.59 6.08 -9.07
N ALA A 71 -7.40 5.49 -9.14
CA ALA A 71 -7.17 4.20 -9.79
C ALA A 71 -6.49 3.23 -8.82
N TYR A 72 -6.87 1.96 -8.90
CA TYR A 72 -6.44 0.90 -8.00
C TYR A 72 -6.07 -0.35 -8.80
N ALA A 73 -5.04 -1.04 -8.34
CA ALA A 73 -4.68 -2.38 -8.80
C ALA A 73 -4.68 -3.32 -7.60
N SER A 74 -5.19 -4.54 -7.78
CA SER A 74 -5.17 -5.56 -6.74
C SER A 74 -3.72 -5.92 -6.39
N VAL A 75 -3.45 -6.16 -5.11
CA VAL A 75 -2.19 -6.78 -4.65
C VAL A 75 -2.13 -8.27 -5.00
N ALA A 76 -3.31 -8.90 -5.10
CA ALA A 76 -3.48 -10.28 -5.52
C ALA A 76 -3.42 -10.43 -7.04
N MET A 77 -2.98 -11.62 -7.47
CA MET A 77 -2.95 -12.08 -8.85
C MET A 77 -3.93 -13.23 -9.04
N TYR A 78 -4.62 -13.25 -10.18
CA TYR A 78 -5.67 -14.20 -10.52
C TYR A 78 -5.46 -14.79 -11.92
N ARG A 79 -5.93 -16.02 -12.13
CA ARG A 79 -6.03 -16.60 -13.48
C ARG A 79 -7.08 -15.89 -14.33
N ARG A 80 -8.19 -15.45 -13.71
CA ARG A 80 -9.23 -14.61 -14.34
C ARG A 80 -9.49 -13.35 -13.51
N PRO A 81 -8.68 -12.29 -13.67
CA PRO A 81 -8.82 -11.07 -12.86
C PRO A 81 -10.17 -10.36 -13.02
N SER A 82 -10.75 -10.40 -14.23
CA SER A 82 -12.08 -9.85 -14.53
C SER A 82 -13.25 -10.58 -13.86
N ALA A 83 -12.99 -11.71 -13.20
CA ALA A 83 -13.96 -12.38 -12.33
C ALA A 83 -13.43 -12.57 -10.90
N ARG A 84 -12.19 -12.13 -10.62
CA ARG A 84 -11.41 -12.49 -9.42
C ARG A 84 -11.41 -13.99 -9.11
N GLU A 85 -11.31 -14.80 -10.15
CA GLU A 85 -11.32 -16.25 -10.01
C GLU A 85 -9.95 -16.87 -10.24
N GLY A 86 -9.71 -17.99 -9.55
CA GLY A 86 -8.43 -18.69 -9.59
C GLY A 86 -7.33 -17.83 -9.00
N TRP A 87 -7.45 -17.45 -7.72
CA TRP A 87 -6.38 -16.81 -6.97
C TRP A 87 -5.08 -17.61 -7.13
N MET A 88 -3.98 -16.89 -7.40
CA MET A 88 -2.68 -17.50 -7.66
C MET A 88 -1.72 -17.23 -6.50
N ARG A 89 -1.55 -15.95 -6.16
CA ARG A 89 -0.68 -15.44 -5.11
C ARG A 89 -1.02 -13.99 -4.83
N SER A 90 -0.45 -13.41 -3.77
CA SER A 90 -0.65 -11.99 -3.45
C SER A 90 0.55 -11.42 -2.75
N GLU A 91 1.01 -10.26 -3.18
CA GLU A 91 1.99 -9.50 -2.41
C GLU A 91 1.50 -9.29 -0.98
N LEU A 92 2.46 -9.22 -0.04
CA LEU A 92 2.19 -8.69 1.29
C LEU A 92 2.19 -7.16 1.19
N ALA A 93 1.11 -6.53 1.61
CA ALA A 93 0.95 -5.09 1.57
C ALA A 93 0.64 -4.57 2.97
N LEU A 94 1.37 -3.55 3.40
CA LEU A 94 1.13 -2.79 4.62
C LEU A 94 0.77 -1.36 4.23
N ASP A 95 -0.31 -0.83 4.80
CA ASP A 95 -0.77 0.54 4.59
C ASP A 95 -0.58 1.36 5.87
N ILE A 96 0.26 2.38 5.80
CA ILE A 96 0.49 3.35 6.87
C ILE A 96 -0.17 4.67 6.48
N ASP A 97 -1.38 4.91 6.97
CA ASP A 97 -2.13 6.13 6.70
C ASP A 97 -1.81 7.23 7.73
N ALA A 98 -1.19 8.33 7.28
CA ALA A 98 -0.82 9.44 8.15
C ALA A 98 -2.04 10.10 8.81
N LYS A 99 -3.25 9.96 8.24
CA LYS A 99 -4.49 10.53 8.81
C LYS A 99 -4.96 9.78 10.06
N ASP A 100 -4.57 8.52 10.22
CA ASP A 100 -5.04 7.64 11.30
C ASP A 100 -3.94 7.25 12.30
N LEU A 101 -2.72 7.79 12.16
CA LEU A 101 -1.67 7.54 13.15
C LEU A 101 -2.14 7.92 14.57
N PRO A 102 -1.99 7.03 15.57
CA PRO A 102 -2.46 7.28 16.92
C PRO A 102 -1.62 8.33 17.65
N ILE A 103 -0.33 8.42 17.29
CA ILE A 103 0.64 9.37 17.83
C ILE A 103 1.27 10.11 16.65
N LYS A 104 1.17 11.44 16.67
CA LYS A 104 1.72 12.31 15.62
C LYS A 104 2.33 13.55 16.25
N THR A 105 3.33 14.11 15.60
CA THR A 105 4.00 15.34 16.06
C THR A 105 3.15 16.60 15.82
N CYS A 106 2.04 16.50 15.09
CA CYS A 106 1.12 17.59 14.76
C CYS A 106 -0.31 17.36 15.27
N GLY A 107 -1.07 18.44 15.44
CA GLY A 107 -2.49 18.41 15.82
C GLY A 107 -3.45 18.58 14.64
N CYS A 108 -3.26 17.83 13.55
CA CYS A 108 -4.18 17.89 12.41
C CYS A 108 -5.60 17.47 12.79
N PRO A 109 -6.65 18.14 12.27
CA PRO A 109 -8.03 17.67 12.41
C PRO A 109 -8.21 16.25 11.84
N GLN A 110 -9.24 15.55 12.33
CA GLN A 110 -9.55 14.19 11.87
C GLN A 110 -9.73 14.15 10.34
N GLY A 111 -9.09 13.18 9.69
CA GLY A 111 -9.15 12.99 8.23
C GLY A 111 -8.33 13.98 7.40
N LYS A 112 -7.61 14.92 8.03
CA LYS A 112 -6.66 15.82 7.37
C LYS A 112 -5.22 15.41 7.68
N VAL A 113 -4.33 15.70 6.75
CA VAL A 113 -2.89 15.43 6.86
C VAL A 113 -2.10 16.70 6.57
N CYS A 114 -0.88 16.77 7.09
CA CYS A 114 0.11 17.77 6.77
C CYS A 114 1.47 17.10 6.55
N GLU A 115 2.47 17.87 6.14
CA GLU A 115 3.83 17.37 5.89
C GLU A 115 4.44 16.68 7.12
N ARG A 116 4.12 17.13 8.34
CA ARG A 116 4.65 16.55 9.58
C ARG A 116 4.13 15.14 9.85
N CYS A 117 2.82 14.89 9.76
CA CYS A 117 2.31 13.53 9.96
C CYS A 117 2.64 12.61 8.79
N ILE A 118 2.80 13.13 7.57
CA ILE A 118 3.31 12.34 6.46
C ILE A 118 4.74 11.92 6.74
N GLU A 119 5.57 12.82 7.27
CA GLU A 119 6.94 12.47 7.68
C GLU A 119 6.94 11.43 8.81
N ASP A 120 6.07 11.57 9.81
CA ASP A 120 5.89 10.55 10.86
C ASP A 120 5.52 9.17 10.25
N ALA A 121 4.59 9.14 9.30
CA ALA A 121 4.20 7.92 8.57
C ALA A 121 5.36 7.35 7.74
N ARG A 122 6.19 8.21 7.15
CA ARG A 122 7.37 7.82 6.38
C ARG A 122 8.40 7.12 7.27
N LEU A 123 8.65 7.66 8.47
CA LEU A 123 9.59 7.06 9.42
C LEU A 123 9.12 5.68 9.87
N ILE A 124 7.83 5.54 10.22
CA ILE A 124 7.22 4.23 10.55
C ILE A 124 7.36 3.25 9.38
N ALA A 125 7.12 3.71 8.15
CA ALA A 125 7.25 2.84 6.98
C ALA A 125 8.69 2.33 6.81
N VAL A 126 9.69 3.17 7.04
CA VAL A 126 11.11 2.79 6.98
C VAL A 126 11.43 1.77 8.08
N GLU A 127 11.01 2.01 9.32
CA GLU A 127 11.21 1.09 10.44
C GLU A 127 10.60 -0.28 10.17
N PHE A 128 9.36 -0.33 9.67
CA PHE A 128 8.71 -1.58 9.30
C PHE A 128 9.47 -2.34 8.22
N ALA A 129 9.97 -1.65 7.20
CA ALA A 129 10.76 -2.27 6.15
C ALA A 129 12.13 -2.76 6.64
N GLU A 130 12.75 -2.07 7.60
CA GLU A 130 13.98 -2.53 8.24
C GLU A 130 13.75 -3.83 9.01
N THR A 131 12.68 -3.92 9.80
CA THR A 131 12.28 -5.16 10.50
C THR A 131 11.98 -6.29 9.52
N LEU A 132 11.22 -6.03 8.45
CA LEU A 132 10.91 -7.02 7.42
C LEU A 132 12.19 -7.56 6.74
N ARG A 133 13.17 -6.69 6.45
CA ARG A 133 14.43 -7.07 5.81
C ARG A 133 15.40 -7.75 6.78
N GLY A 134 15.53 -7.23 7.99
CA GLY A 134 16.50 -7.69 8.98
C GLY A 134 16.09 -9.01 9.63
N ASP A 135 14.85 -9.09 10.11
CA ASP A 135 14.39 -10.21 10.92
C ASP A 135 13.75 -11.32 10.08
N LEU A 136 12.99 -10.94 9.05
CA LEU A 136 12.22 -11.89 8.22
C LEU A 136 12.86 -12.17 6.86
N ASP A 137 13.98 -11.51 6.56
CA ASP A 137 14.73 -11.63 5.30
C ASP A 137 13.85 -11.38 4.06
N LEU A 138 12.88 -10.47 4.15
CA LEU A 138 12.02 -10.03 3.04
C LEU A 138 12.64 -8.82 2.37
N ARG A 139 13.21 -9.01 1.17
CA ARG A 139 14.11 -8.02 0.56
C ARG A 139 13.51 -7.25 -0.59
N ASP A 140 12.56 -7.84 -1.32
CA ASP A 140 11.91 -7.22 -2.47
C ASP A 140 10.77 -6.30 -2.01
N VAL A 141 11.17 -5.19 -1.38
CA VAL A 141 10.29 -4.22 -0.71
C VAL A 141 10.18 -2.96 -1.55
N HIS A 142 8.96 -2.63 -1.97
CA HIS A 142 8.62 -1.42 -2.71
C HIS A 142 7.83 -0.44 -1.83
N PHE A 143 8.23 0.83 -1.85
CA PHE A 143 7.50 1.91 -1.18
C PHE A 143 6.67 2.68 -2.20
N VAL A 144 5.42 2.99 -1.86
CA VAL A 144 4.54 3.81 -2.68
C VAL A 144 3.92 4.89 -1.79
N TYR A 145 4.10 6.15 -2.15
CA TYR A 145 3.36 7.24 -1.52
C TYR A 145 1.90 7.24 -2.01
N SER A 146 0.94 7.02 -1.11
CA SER A 146 -0.49 6.90 -1.43
C SER A 146 -1.22 8.24 -1.50
N GLY A 147 -0.50 9.35 -1.34
CA GLY A 147 -1.05 10.72 -1.27
C GLY A 147 -1.33 11.20 0.15
N ARG A 148 -1.57 10.30 1.10
CA ARG A 148 -1.78 10.63 2.53
C ARG A 148 -1.01 9.72 3.49
N GLY A 149 -0.12 8.89 2.95
CA GLY A 149 0.55 7.84 3.69
C GLY A 149 1.44 7.02 2.76
N PHE A 150 1.81 5.84 3.21
CA PHE A 150 2.71 4.96 2.47
C PHE A 150 2.16 3.54 2.42
N HIS A 151 2.25 2.94 1.24
CA HIS A 151 2.12 1.50 1.10
C HIS A 151 3.52 0.88 1.01
N ILE A 152 3.73 -0.17 1.80
CA ILE A 152 4.86 -1.07 1.66
C ILE A 152 4.34 -2.31 0.95
N ARG A 153 4.90 -2.65 -0.21
CA ARG A 153 4.52 -3.83 -0.99
C ARG A 153 5.72 -4.77 -1.09
N ILE A 154 5.54 -6.01 -0.66
CA ILE A 154 6.58 -7.03 -0.62
C ILE A 154 6.26 -8.10 -1.65
N SER A 155 7.19 -8.28 -2.58
CA SER A 155 7.05 -9.18 -3.74
C SER A 155 7.92 -10.44 -3.63
N ASP A 156 8.58 -10.68 -2.49
CA ASP A 156 9.31 -11.93 -2.23
C ASP A 156 8.39 -13.14 -2.41
N GLU A 157 8.88 -14.20 -3.06
CA GLU A 157 8.11 -15.42 -3.34
C GLU A 157 7.50 -16.02 -2.07
N LYS A 158 8.29 -16.11 -0.99
CA LYS A 158 7.84 -16.58 0.33
C LYS A 158 6.72 -15.73 0.93
N ALA A 159 6.68 -14.41 0.66
CA ALA A 159 5.59 -13.55 1.12
C ALA A 159 4.34 -13.66 0.25
N MET A 160 4.51 -14.00 -1.03
CA MET A 160 3.42 -14.05 -1.98
C MET A 160 2.46 -15.24 -1.76
N GLU A 161 2.95 -16.32 -1.16
CA GLU A 161 2.20 -17.55 -0.87
C GLU A 161 1.47 -17.53 0.47
N LEU A 162 1.77 -16.55 1.33
CA LEU A 162 1.21 -16.46 2.67
C LEU A 162 -0.31 -16.40 2.65
N GLN A 163 -0.92 -17.11 3.59
CA GLN A 163 -2.32 -17.09 3.90
C GLN A 163 -2.66 -15.97 4.88
N GLN A 164 -3.95 -15.71 5.07
CA GLN A 164 -4.43 -14.60 5.90
C GLN A 164 -3.87 -14.62 7.33
N THR A 165 -3.79 -15.81 7.96
CA THR A 165 -3.29 -15.95 9.33
C THR A 165 -1.82 -15.57 9.45
N GLU A 166 -0.98 -16.05 8.54
CA GLU A 166 0.46 -15.76 8.54
C GLU A 166 0.74 -14.28 8.27
N ARG A 167 -0.04 -13.66 7.38
CA ARG A 167 0.01 -12.20 7.15
C ARG A 167 -0.34 -11.42 8.41
N GLY A 168 -1.35 -11.87 9.16
CA GLY A 168 -1.72 -11.29 10.45
C GLY A 168 -0.57 -11.35 11.46
N GLN A 169 0.10 -12.50 11.56
CA GLN A 169 1.26 -12.68 12.44
C GLN A 169 2.43 -11.76 12.07
N ILE A 170 2.70 -11.57 10.78
CA ILE A 170 3.73 -10.62 10.33
C ILE A 170 3.35 -9.18 10.72
N VAL A 171 2.09 -8.78 10.54
CA VAL A 171 1.61 -7.45 10.96
C VAL A 171 1.79 -7.27 12.47
N GLU A 172 1.38 -8.25 13.28
CA GLU A 172 1.54 -8.21 14.74
C GLU A 172 3.01 -8.11 15.15
N TYR A 173 3.91 -8.85 14.49
CA TYR A 173 5.34 -8.81 14.74
C TYR A 173 5.93 -7.44 14.41
N VAL A 174 5.69 -6.94 13.19
CA VAL A 174 6.24 -5.67 12.69
C VAL A 174 5.72 -4.47 13.48
N THR A 175 4.47 -4.53 13.95
CA THR A 175 3.87 -3.46 14.76
C THR A 175 4.21 -3.56 16.25
N GLY A 176 4.90 -4.61 16.69
CA GLY A 176 5.15 -4.87 18.12
C GLY A 176 3.87 -5.08 18.93
N GLY A 177 2.80 -5.58 18.30
CA GLY A 177 1.48 -5.71 18.89
C GLY A 177 1.36 -6.80 19.96
N VAL A 178 2.32 -7.73 20.02
CA VAL A 178 2.38 -8.78 21.03
C VAL A 178 3.28 -8.33 22.18
N VAL A 179 2.67 -7.98 23.31
CA VAL A 179 3.40 -7.77 24.56
C VAL A 179 3.70 -9.14 25.17
N PRO A 180 4.98 -9.52 25.39
CA PRO A 180 5.31 -10.78 26.04
C PRO A 180 4.62 -10.87 27.40
N SER A 181 3.88 -11.96 27.63
CA SER A 181 3.20 -12.20 28.91
C SER A 181 4.17 -12.45 30.07
N ASP A 182 5.43 -12.71 29.76
CA ASP A 182 6.49 -12.92 30.75
C ASP A 182 7.20 -11.59 31.06
N LEU A 183 6.70 -10.89 32.10
CA LEU A 183 7.27 -9.64 32.64
C LEU A 183 8.76 -9.76 32.98
N THR A 184 9.25 -10.97 33.20
CA THR A 184 10.66 -11.29 33.49
C THR A 184 11.58 -10.98 32.30
N MET A 185 11.08 -11.10 31.07
CA MET A 185 11.80 -10.65 29.86
C MET A 185 11.63 -9.16 29.61
N ALA A 186 10.48 -8.57 29.93
CA ALA A 186 10.19 -7.15 29.68
C ALA A 186 10.94 -6.17 30.60
N LEU A 187 11.29 -6.59 31.83
CA LEU A 187 11.99 -5.76 32.83
C LEU A 187 13.49 -6.07 32.96
N GLY A 188 14.00 -7.02 32.16
CA GLY A 188 15.37 -7.51 32.25
C GLY A 188 15.61 -8.44 33.45
N TYR A 189 16.51 -9.41 33.26
CA TYR A 189 16.93 -10.42 34.25
C TYR A 189 17.48 -9.86 35.58
N SER A 190 17.64 -8.54 35.74
CA SER A 190 18.37 -7.92 36.85
C SER A 190 17.56 -7.62 38.12
N ARG A 191 16.38 -8.21 38.31
CA ARG A 191 15.64 -8.11 39.59
C ARG A 191 15.30 -9.45 40.26
N VAL A 192 15.64 -10.58 39.64
CA VAL A 192 15.38 -11.92 40.20
C VAL A 192 16.56 -12.44 41.04
N PHE A 193 17.73 -11.80 40.94
CA PHE A 193 18.97 -12.20 41.65
C PHE A 193 19.54 -11.10 42.58
N ARG A 194 18.70 -10.26 43.19
CA ARG A 194 19.09 -9.38 44.30
C ARG A 194 18.30 -9.73 45.55
#